data_AF-A0A968XKT2-F1
#
_entry.id   AF-A0A968XKT2-F1
#
_cell.length_a   1.000
_cell.length_b   1.000
_cell.length_c   1.000
_cell.angle_alpha   90.00
_cell.angle_beta   90.00
_cell.angle_gamma   90.00
#
_symmetry.space_group_name_H-M   'P 1'
#
loop_
_entity.id
_entity.type
_entity.pdbx_description
1 polymer ?
#
loop_
_entity_poly.entity_id
_entity_poly.type
_entity_poly.pdbx_seq_one_letter_code
_entity_poly.pdbx_strand_id
1 'polypeptide(L)'
;MKQKFISLILILIVSIGCLAQAQSSSKLFNAKQLLQDLQYLSTDEMNGRFVGTPESKQAREFIVKRFKESKITPFGDSFCINLNSRFVKNRTKK
;
A
#
# COMPACT_ATOMS: atom_id res chain seq x y z
N MET A 1 -55.61 6.17 3.17
CA MET A 1 -54.57 5.91 2.14
C MET A 1 -53.39 6.89 2.21
N LYS A 2 -53.61 8.18 2.50
CA LYS A 2 -52.56 9.22 2.54
C LYS A 2 -51.46 8.98 3.61
N GLN A 3 -51.81 8.52 4.80
CA GLN A 3 -50.87 8.16 5.88
C GLN A 3 -49.92 7.00 5.52
N LYS A 4 -50.43 5.96 4.83
CA LYS A 4 -49.61 4.83 4.35
C LYS A 4 -48.63 5.26 3.25
N PHE A 5 -49.04 6.22 2.42
CA PHE A 5 -48.17 6.84 1.40
C PHE A 5 -47.05 7.69 2.02
N ILE A 6 -47.35 8.46 3.06
CA ILE A 6 -46.35 9.26 3.79
C ILE A 6 -45.30 8.35 4.44
N SER A 7 -45.73 7.25 5.07
CA SER A 7 -44.82 6.28 5.69
C SER A 7 -43.92 5.57 4.65
N LEU A 8 -44.46 5.26 3.47
CA LEU A 8 -43.69 4.66 2.37
C LEU A 8 -42.60 5.61 1.83
N ILE A 9 -42.92 6.90 1.72
CA ILE A 9 -41.96 7.94 1.29
C ILE A 9 -40.86 8.11 2.34
N LEU A 10 -41.20 8.07 3.63
CA LEU A 10 -40.23 8.20 4.72
C LEU A 10 -39.20 7.05 4.71
N ILE A 11 -39.65 5.81 4.47
CA ILE A 11 -38.80 4.62 4.37
C ILE A 11 -37.88 4.67 3.14
N LEU A 12 -38.38 5.20 2.03
CA LEU A 12 -37.61 5.38 0.79
C LEU A 12 -36.48 6.41 0.98
N ILE A 13 -36.73 7.50 1.72
CA ILE A 13 -35.73 8.55 1.98
C ILE A 13 -34.61 8.04 2.91
N VAL A 14 -34.96 7.24 3.93
CA VAL A 14 -33.98 6.66 4.87
C VAL A 14 -33.04 5.66 4.19
N SER A 15 -33.55 4.87 3.24
CA SER A 15 -32.75 3.87 2.52
C SER A 15 -31.73 4.48 1.55
N ILE A 16 -31.99 5.69 1.03
CA ILE A 16 -31.04 6.42 0.17
C ILE A 16 -29.90 7.03 0.99
N GLY A 17 -30.16 7.47 2.23
CA GLY A 17 -29.15 8.09 3.09
C GLY A 17 -27.99 7.17 3.50
N CYS A 18 -28.23 5.85 3.60
CA CYS A 18 -27.19 4.88 4.00
C CYS A 18 -26.10 4.66 2.94
N LEU A 19 -26.38 4.89 1.66
CA LEU A 19 -25.42 4.72 0.55
C LEU A 19 -24.47 5.91 0.41
N ALA A 20 -24.76 7.04 1.07
CA ALA A 20 -23.98 8.27 1.00
C ALA A 20 -22.80 8.33 2.00
N GLN A 21 -22.45 7.20 2.65
CA GLN A 21 -21.20 7.10 3.39
C GLN A 21 -20.03 7.16 2.40
N ALA A 22 -19.60 8.38 2.09
CA ALA A 22 -18.49 8.65 1.21
C ALA A 22 -17.23 7.93 1.71
N GLN A 23 -16.67 7.07 0.87
CA GLN A 23 -15.34 6.52 1.11
C GLN A 23 -14.36 7.70 1.17
N SER A 24 -13.83 8.00 2.36
CA SER A 24 -12.81 9.03 2.55
C SER A 24 -11.59 8.72 1.70
N SER A 25 -11.53 9.32 0.51
CA SER A 25 -10.39 9.20 -0.39
C SER A 25 -9.36 10.25 0.00
N SER A 26 -8.11 9.82 0.19
CA SER A 26 -7.00 10.73 0.43
C SER A 26 -6.74 11.56 -0.83
N LYS A 27 -6.60 12.88 -0.67
CA LYS A 27 -6.17 13.78 -1.76
C LYS A 27 -4.67 13.62 -2.08
N LEU A 28 -3.89 13.12 -1.13
CA LEU A 28 -2.43 13.08 -1.21
C LEU A 28 -1.89 11.78 -1.83
N PHE A 29 -2.59 10.66 -1.64
CA PHE A 29 -2.13 9.36 -2.12
C PHE A 29 -3.29 8.42 -2.43
N ASN A 30 -3.04 7.42 -3.27
CA ASN A 30 -4.01 6.38 -3.58
C ASN A 30 -3.98 5.28 -2.51
N ALA A 31 -4.97 5.26 -1.62
CA ALA A 31 -5.04 4.30 -0.52
C ALA A 31 -5.19 2.84 -0.98
N LYS A 32 -5.93 2.59 -2.07
CA LYS A 32 -6.11 1.24 -2.63
C LYS A 32 -4.78 0.68 -3.13
N GLN A 33 -4.03 1.49 -3.86
CA GLN A 33 -2.72 1.10 -4.36
C GLN A 33 -1.71 0.89 -3.22
N LEU A 34 -1.70 1.79 -2.23
CA LEU A 34 -0.84 1.64 -1.04
C LEU A 34 -1.10 0.31 -0.32
N LEU A 35 -2.38 -0.05 -0.16
CA LEU A 35 -2.76 -1.30 0.50
C LEU A 35 -2.31 -2.53 -0.32
N GLN A 36 -2.43 -2.48 -1.65
CA GLN A 36 -1.94 -3.54 -2.54
C GLN A 36 -0.42 -3.70 -2.44
N ASP A 37 0.32 -2.58 -2.45
CA ASP A 37 1.78 -2.57 -2.32
C ASP A 37 2.20 -3.17 -0.97
N LEU A 38 1.48 -2.83 0.11
CA LEU A 38 1.72 -3.38 1.45
C LEU A 38 1.47 -4.88 1.49
N GLN A 39 0.35 -5.36 0.94
CA GLN A 39 0.02 -6.78 0.90
C GLN A 39 1.10 -7.57 0.16
N TYR A 40 1.54 -7.09 -1.00
CA TYR A 40 2.61 -7.73 -1.77
C TYR A 40 3.94 -7.77 -1.01
N LEU A 41 4.34 -6.65 -0.40
CA LEU A 41 5.57 -6.60 0.40
C LEU A 41 5.52 -7.44 1.68
N SER A 42 4.31 -7.84 2.11
CA SER A 42 4.08 -8.62 3.33
C SER A 42 3.80 -10.10 3.05
N THR A 43 3.92 -10.56 1.80
CA THR A 43 3.81 -11.99 1.47
C THR A 43 4.95 -12.79 2.10
N ASP A 44 4.70 -14.06 2.39
CA ASP A 44 5.72 -14.99 2.89
C ASP A 44 6.93 -15.10 1.95
N GLU A 45 6.71 -14.91 0.64
CA GLU A 45 7.73 -14.89 -0.42
C GLU A 45 8.79 -13.80 -0.22
N MET A 46 8.44 -12.67 0.42
CA MET A 46 9.37 -11.57 0.71
C MET A 46 10.24 -11.84 1.94
N ASN A 47 9.91 -12.89 2.72
CA ASN A 47 10.71 -13.47 3.81
C ASN A 47 11.24 -12.45 4.86
N GLY A 48 10.52 -11.34 5.02
CA GLY A 48 10.77 -10.32 6.04
C GLY A 48 11.90 -9.33 5.70
N ARG A 49 12.64 -8.90 6.74
CA ARG A 49 13.53 -7.73 6.70
C ARG A 49 15.02 -8.08 6.80
N PHE A 50 15.37 -9.36 6.64
CA PHE A 50 16.77 -9.76 6.69
C PHE A 50 17.50 -9.31 5.43
N VAL A 51 18.58 -8.55 5.59
CA VAL A 51 19.29 -7.91 4.47
C VAL A 51 20.27 -8.88 3.82
N GLY A 52 20.42 -8.78 2.49
CA GLY A 52 21.42 -9.55 1.74
C GLY A 52 20.93 -10.90 1.25
N THR A 53 19.65 -11.22 1.41
CA THR A 53 19.02 -12.40 0.80
C THR A 53 18.44 -12.08 -0.58
N PRO A 54 18.17 -13.10 -1.41
CA PRO A 54 17.48 -12.91 -2.70
C PRO A 54 16.13 -12.19 -2.57
N GLU A 55 15.36 -12.50 -1.53
CA GLU A 55 14.03 -11.92 -1.26
C GLU A 55 14.15 -10.43 -0.92
N SER A 56 15.17 -10.05 -0.13
CA SER A 56 15.45 -8.63 0.16
C SER A 56 15.80 -7.83 -1.09
N LYS A 57 16.41 -8.48 -2.10
CA LYS A 57 16.67 -7.87 -3.41
C LYS A 57 15.37 -7.71 -4.20
N GLN A 58 14.49 -8.70 -4.19
CA GLN A 58 13.18 -8.63 -4.86
C GLN A 58 12.30 -7.51 -4.27
N ALA A 59 12.21 -7.42 -2.94
CA ALA A 59 11.49 -6.35 -2.26
C ALA A 59 12.04 -4.96 -2.64
N ARG A 60 13.38 -4.81 -2.70
CA ARG A 60 14.02 -3.57 -3.13
C ARG A 60 13.68 -3.22 -4.58
N GLU A 61 13.73 -4.18 -5.49
CA GLU A 61 13.40 -3.97 -6.91
C GLU A 61 11.94 -3.54 -7.07
N PHE A 62 11.03 -4.14 -6.32
CA PHE A 62 9.63 -3.73 -6.27
C PHE A 62 9.48 -2.27 -5.81
N ILE A 63 10.11 -1.89 -4.70
CA ILE A 63 10.03 -0.51 -4.18
C ILE A 63 10.59 0.50 -5.19
N VAL A 64 11.73 0.20 -5.83
CA VAL A 64 12.31 1.07 -6.86
C VAL A 64 11.37 1.21 -8.06
N LYS A 65 10.70 0.13 -8.47
CA LYS A 65 9.67 0.18 -9.52
C LYS A 65 8.52 1.11 -9.11
N ARG A 66 7.99 0.97 -7.90
CA ARG A 66 6.89 1.81 -7.37
C ARG A 66 7.27 3.29 -7.29
N PHE A 67 8.52 3.60 -6.96
CA PHE A 67 9.05 4.97 -6.98
C PHE A 67 9.05 5.55 -8.40
N LYS A 68 9.56 4.79 -9.38
CA LYS A 68 9.54 5.22 -10.79
C LYS A 68 8.12 5.43 -11.32
N GLU A 69 7.21 4.52 -11.01
CA GLU A 69 5.79 4.63 -11.38
C GLU A 69 5.11 5.85 -10.74
N SER A 70 5.52 6.19 -9.52
CA SER A 70 5.07 7.40 -8.81
C SER A 70 5.76 8.68 -9.30
N LYS A 71 6.68 8.57 -10.28
CA LYS A 71 7.44 9.69 -10.87
C LYS A 71 8.22 10.52 -9.85
N ILE A 72 8.62 9.91 -8.73
CA ILE A 72 9.47 10.58 -7.76
C ILE A 72 10.93 10.55 -8.21
N THR A 73 11.66 11.61 -7.93
CA THR A 73 13.10 11.70 -8.21
C THR A 73 13.89 11.08 -7.07
N PRO A 74 14.96 10.31 -7.36
CA PRO A 74 15.85 9.84 -6.32
C PRO A 74 16.53 11.02 -5.61
N PHE A 75 16.89 10.82 -4.35
CA PHE A 75 17.77 11.73 -3.64
C PHE A 75 19.21 11.33 -3.93
N GLY A 76 19.96 12.20 -4.63
CA GLY A 76 21.29 11.89 -5.15
C GLY A 76 21.23 11.09 -6.45
N ASP A 77 22.21 10.21 -6.67
CA ASP A 77 22.41 9.54 -7.96
C ASP A 77 21.46 8.37 -8.21
N SER A 78 20.93 7.73 -7.16
CA SER A 78 20.07 6.56 -7.31
C SER A 78 19.13 6.35 -6.13
N PHE A 79 18.11 5.50 -6.31
CA PHE A 79 17.21 5.08 -5.23
C PHE A 79 17.86 4.13 -4.21
N CYS A 80 19.04 3.59 -4.51
CA CYS A 80 19.70 2.57 -3.70
C CYS A 80 20.94 3.16 -3.02
N ILE A 81 21.04 3.00 -1.70
CA ILE A 81 22.27 3.31 -0.98
C ILE A 81 23.24 2.12 -1.08
N ASN A 82 24.52 2.42 -1.33
CA ASN A 82 25.57 1.40 -1.30
C ASN A 82 25.96 1.11 0.16
N LEU A 83 25.59 -0.07 0.66
CA LEU A 83 26.01 -0.54 1.98
C LEU A 83 27.29 -1.36 1.84
N ASN A 84 28.37 -0.91 2.47
CA ASN A 84 29.64 -1.63 2.50
C ASN A 84 29.45 -3.04 3.13
N SER A 85 29.90 -4.08 2.42
CA SER A 85 29.64 -5.50 2.68
C SER A 85 30.30 -6.07 3.94
N ARG A 86 31.03 -5.27 4.73
CA ARG A 86 31.65 -5.70 6.00
C ARG A 86 30.65 -6.30 6.99
N PHE A 87 29.39 -5.87 6.95
CA PHE A 87 28.34 -6.36 7.87
C PHE A 87 27.70 -7.68 7.43
N VAL A 88 27.82 -8.07 6.16
CA VAL A 88 27.20 -9.29 5.61
C VAL A 88 28.13 -10.50 5.76
N LYS A 89 29.44 -10.31 5.56
CA LYS A 89 30.41 -11.42 5.48
C LYS A 89 30.70 -12.11 6.83
N ASN A 90 30.49 -11.43 7.95
CA ASN A 90 30.86 -11.93 9.28
C ASN A 90 29.79 -12.80 9.96
N ARG A 91 28.60 -13.00 9.36
CA ARG A 91 27.51 -13.78 10.00
C ARG A 91 27.19 -15.13 9.36
N THR A 92 27.79 -15.48 8.23
CA THR A 92 27.70 -16.82 7.63
C THR A 92 28.77 -17.79 8.16
N LYS A 93 29.63 -17.35 9.09
CA LYS A 93 30.59 -18.19 9.82
C LYS A 93 30.10 -18.51 11.25
N LYS A 94 28.91 -19.09 11.39
CA LYS A 94 28.50 -19.71 12.65
C LYS A 94 27.82 -21.03 12.37
#